data_AF-A0A5B7AWB7-F1
#
_entry.id   AF-A0A5B7AWB7-F1
#
_cell.length_a   1.000
_cell.length_b   1.000
_cell.length_c   1.000
_cell.angle_alpha   90.00
_cell.angle_beta   90.00
_cell.angle_gamma   90.00
#
_symmetry.space_group_name_H-M   'P 1'
#
loop_
_entity.id
_entity.type
_entity.pdbx_description
1 polymer ?
#
loop_
_entity_poly.entity_id
_entity_poly.type
_entity_poly.pdbx_seq_one_letter_code
_entity_poly.pdbx_strand_id
1 'polypeptide(L)'
;MLIHDCLENVTNGPMGFKYTLTILHVCKSNNAGKVIEVLDEMMQQGCPPDDITYSAIIYGMCKHGTLEEARKVFANMREHKLLTESNLIVYDEILIDHMKKKTADLVLSGLKFFGLESKLKAKGCKLLPS
;
A
#
# COMPACT_ATOMS: atom_id res chain seq x y z
N MET A 1 5.96 -9.58 -21.09
CA MET A 1 6.75 -10.78 -21.45
C MET A 1 8.16 -10.79 -20.85
N LEU A 2 8.57 -9.83 -20.02
CA LEU A 2 9.92 -9.84 -19.41
C LEU A 2 9.96 -10.43 -18.00
N ILE A 3 8.84 -10.42 -17.27
CA ILE A 3 8.82 -10.84 -15.85
C ILE A 3 8.80 -12.38 -15.72
N HIS A 4 8.11 -13.09 -16.61
CA HIS A 4 8.04 -14.56 -16.58
C HIS A 4 9.39 -15.19 -16.94
N ASP A 5 10.02 -14.74 -18.02
CA ASP A 5 11.29 -15.29 -18.53
C ASP A 5 12.49 -14.93 -17.63
N CYS A 6 12.39 -13.84 -16.85
CA CYS A 6 13.35 -13.54 -15.79
C CYS A 6 13.17 -14.41 -14.53
N LEU A 7 11.99 -14.99 -14.32
CA LEU A 7 11.63 -15.76 -13.12
C LEU A 7 11.84 -17.27 -13.28
N GLU A 8 11.93 -17.78 -14.51
CA GLU A 8 12.08 -19.22 -14.80
C GLU A 8 13.43 -19.80 -14.32
N ASN A 9 14.43 -18.94 -14.04
CA ASN A 9 15.73 -19.33 -13.47
C ASN A 9 15.86 -19.09 -11.96
N VAL A 10 14.77 -18.70 -11.28
CA VAL A 10 14.82 -18.23 -9.89
C VAL A 10 14.45 -19.35 -8.92
N THR A 11 15.17 -20.47 -9.02
CA THR A 11 15.27 -21.39 -7.87
C THR A 11 16.27 -20.86 -6.82
N ASN A 12 17.06 -19.83 -7.16
CA ASN A 12 18.09 -19.21 -6.31
C ASN A 12 18.20 -17.67 -6.46
N GLY A 13 17.09 -16.93 -6.58
CA GLY A 13 17.15 -15.45 -6.52
C GLY A 13 17.60 -14.94 -5.15
N PRO A 14 18.15 -13.72 -5.03
CA PRO A 14 18.46 -13.14 -3.73
C PRO A 14 17.18 -13.16 -2.87
N MET A 15 17.28 -13.74 -1.67
CA MET A 15 16.16 -14.05 -0.78
C MET A 15 15.19 -12.87 -0.59
N GLY A 16 15.72 -11.64 -0.54
CA GLY A 16 14.91 -10.41 -0.44
C GLY A 16 13.95 -10.20 -1.61
N PHE A 17 14.36 -10.52 -2.85
CA PHE A 17 13.49 -10.38 -4.02
C PHE A 17 12.29 -11.33 -3.97
N LYS A 18 12.50 -12.57 -3.51
CA LYS A 18 11.42 -13.55 -3.29
C LYS A 18 10.40 -12.99 -2.28
N TYR A 19 10.86 -12.45 -1.16
CA TYR A 19 9.98 -11.91 -0.12
C TYR A 19 9.24 -10.66 -0.59
N THR A 20 9.91 -9.72 -1.28
CA THR A 20 9.27 -8.53 -1.86
C THR A 20 8.15 -8.89 -2.83
N LEU A 21 8.35 -9.89 -3.70
CA LEU A 21 7.30 -10.38 -4.60
C LEU A 21 6.14 -11.03 -3.82
N THR A 22 6.46 -11.81 -2.79
CA THR A 22 5.47 -12.48 -1.94
C THR A 22 4.61 -11.45 -1.20
N ILE A 23 5.23 -10.42 -0.63
CA ILE A 23 4.54 -9.29 0.01
C ILE A 23 3.59 -8.61 -0.98
N LEU A 24 4.06 -8.25 -2.19
CA LEU A 24 3.21 -7.63 -3.22
C LEU A 24 2.01 -8.51 -3.59
N HIS A 25 2.21 -9.83 -3.64
CA HIS A 25 1.14 -10.78 -3.88
C HIS A 25 0.14 -10.79 -2.71
N VAL A 26 0.62 -10.92 -1.47
CA VAL A 26 -0.20 -11.00 -0.27
C VAL A 26 -0.97 -9.70 -0.03
N CYS A 27 -0.41 -8.53 -0.33
CA CYS A 27 -1.12 -7.25 -0.24
C CYS A 27 -2.43 -7.24 -1.04
N LYS A 28 -2.53 -8.01 -2.14
CA LYS A 28 -3.78 -8.14 -2.93
C LYS A 28 -4.92 -8.78 -2.14
N SER A 29 -4.61 -9.54 -1.11
CA SER A 29 -5.61 -10.16 -0.22
C SER A 29 -6.14 -9.21 0.86
N ASN A 30 -5.58 -7.99 0.97
CA ASN A 30 -5.94 -7.00 2.00
C ASN A 30 -6.02 -7.60 3.41
N ASN A 31 -4.99 -8.36 3.77
CA ASN A 31 -4.90 -9.03 5.06
C ASN A 31 -3.55 -8.65 5.70
N ALA A 32 -3.59 -7.76 6.69
CA ALA A 32 -2.39 -7.29 7.37
C ALA A 32 -1.64 -8.43 8.07
N GLY A 33 -2.37 -9.38 8.66
CA GLY A 33 -1.80 -10.53 9.35
C GLY A 33 -0.88 -11.34 8.43
N LYS A 34 -1.31 -11.64 7.21
CA LYS A 34 -0.48 -12.36 6.23
C LYS A 34 0.74 -11.56 5.79
N VAL A 35 0.64 -10.24 5.68
CA VAL A 35 1.80 -9.40 5.34
C VAL A 35 2.82 -9.42 6.48
N ILE A 36 2.35 -9.36 7.72
CA ILE A 36 3.18 -9.45 8.93
C ILE A 36 3.83 -10.83 9.04
N GLU A 37 3.10 -11.92 8.79
CA GLU A 37 3.67 -13.28 8.77
C GLU A 37 4.85 -13.41 7.80
N VAL A 38 4.74 -12.83 6.60
CA VAL A 38 5.82 -12.85 5.60
C VAL A 38 7.01 -11.98 6.05
N LEU A 39 6.77 -10.85 6.70
CA LEU A 39 7.82 -10.02 7.30
C LEU A 39 8.57 -10.76 8.41
N ASP A 40 7.84 -11.46 9.27
CA ASP A 40 8.41 -12.25 10.35
C ASP A 40 9.23 -13.42 9.81
N GLU A 41 8.71 -14.15 8.81
CA GLU A 41 9.44 -15.22 8.12
C GLU A 41 10.74 -14.68 7.49
N MET A 42 10.66 -13.54 6.81
CA MET A 42 11.79 -12.86 6.18
C MET A 42 12.89 -12.54 7.21
N MET A 43 12.53 -12.00 8.38
CA MET A 43 13.47 -11.77 9.48
C MET A 43 14.05 -13.07 10.06
N GLN A 44 13.21 -14.09 10.28
CA GLN A 44 13.65 -15.40 10.82
C GLN A 44 14.65 -16.11 9.90
N GLN A 45 14.54 -15.91 8.59
CA GLN A 45 15.48 -16.43 7.60
C GLN A 45 16.76 -15.57 7.46
N GLY A 46 16.97 -14.58 8.34
CA GLY A 46 18.16 -13.73 8.33
C GLY A 46 18.20 -12.74 7.16
N CYS A 47 17.06 -12.46 6.54
CA CYS A 47 16.93 -11.52 5.45
C CYS A 47 16.13 -10.30 5.92
N PRO A 48 16.72 -9.32 6.60
CA PRO A 48 15.95 -8.18 7.12
C PRO A 48 15.30 -7.37 5.97
N PRO A 49 14.07 -6.87 6.16
CA PRO A 49 13.42 -5.98 5.20
C PRO A 49 14.26 -4.73 4.89
N ASP A 50 14.27 -4.32 3.63
CA ASP A 50 14.97 -3.14 3.13
C ASP A 50 13.99 -2.07 2.60
N ASP A 51 14.53 -0.93 2.13
CA ASP A 51 13.72 0.17 1.60
C ASP A 51 12.82 -0.25 0.43
N ILE A 52 13.25 -1.21 -0.38
CA ILE A 52 12.46 -1.77 -1.48
C ILE A 52 11.27 -2.54 -0.92
N THR A 53 11.52 -3.37 0.10
CA THR A 53 10.49 -4.15 0.80
C THR A 53 9.44 -3.23 1.42
N TYR A 54 9.85 -2.18 2.12
CA TYR A 54 8.94 -1.20 2.72
C TYR A 54 8.12 -0.46 1.68
N SER A 55 8.77 0.00 0.61
CA SER A 55 8.09 0.65 -0.52
C SER A 55 7.04 -0.26 -1.16
N ALA A 56 7.34 -1.56 -1.30
CA ALA A 56 6.41 -2.55 -1.81
C ALA A 56 5.19 -2.75 -0.91
N ILE A 57 5.37 -2.79 0.42
CA ILE A 57 4.28 -2.87 1.39
C ILE A 57 3.37 -1.63 1.26
N ILE A 58 3.94 -0.42 1.27
CA ILE A 58 3.16 0.81 1.16
C ILE A 58 2.38 0.85 -0.13
N TYR A 59 3.05 0.59 -1.26
CA TYR A 59 2.40 0.57 -2.56
C TYR A 59 1.28 -0.48 -2.60
N GLY A 60 1.56 -1.70 -2.15
CA GLY A 60 0.61 -2.80 -2.14
C GLY A 60 -0.62 -2.51 -1.28
N MET A 61 -0.40 -2.01 -0.06
CA MET A 61 -1.47 -1.68 0.89
C MET A 61 -2.29 -0.46 0.46
N CYS A 62 -1.67 0.58 -0.12
CA CYS A 62 -2.42 1.68 -0.73
C CYS A 62 -3.24 1.21 -1.94
N LYS A 63 -2.70 0.31 -2.75
CA LYS A 63 -3.37 -0.13 -3.98
C LYS A 63 -4.54 -1.08 -3.73
N HIS A 64 -4.36 -2.01 -2.81
CA HIS A 64 -5.30 -3.12 -2.62
C HIS A 64 -5.96 -3.11 -1.24
N GLY A 65 -5.40 -2.38 -0.29
CA GLY A 65 -5.79 -2.44 1.10
C GLY A 65 -6.80 -1.39 1.55
N THR A 66 -7.31 -1.59 2.77
CA THR A 66 -7.95 -0.53 3.54
C THR A 66 -6.90 0.22 4.36
N LEU A 67 -7.17 1.47 4.73
CA LEU A 67 -6.28 2.21 5.63
C LEU A 67 -6.11 1.50 6.97
N GLU A 68 -7.16 0.86 7.47
CA GLU A 68 -7.10 0.15 8.73
C GLU A 68 -6.08 -0.99 8.67
N GLU A 69 -6.15 -1.84 7.65
CA GLU A 69 -5.19 -2.93 7.46
C GLU A 69 -3.79 -2.40 7.19
N ALA A 70 -3.66 -1.34 6.39
CA ALA A 70 -2.39 -0.67 6.17
C ALA A 70 -1.78 -0.24 7.51
N ARG A 71 -2.54 0.49 8.35
CA ARG A 71 -2.08 0.97 9.67
C ARG A 71 -1.65 -0.17 10.60
N LYS A 72 -2.30 -1.33 10.55
CA LYS A 72 -1.88 -2.52 11.33
C LYS A 72 -0.47 -2.98 10.93
N VAL A 73 -0.20 -3.10 9.63
CA VAL A 73 1.14 -3.46 9.14
C VAL A 73 2.17 -2.41 9.57
N PHE A 74 1.88 -1.11 9.41
CA PHE A 74 2.81 -0.05 9.81
C PHE A 74 3.09 0.01 11.31
N ALA A 75 2.06 -0.23 12.13
CA ALA A 75 2.23 -0.29 13.58
C ALA A 75 3.19 -1.42 13.97
N ASN A 76 3.04 -2.61 13.38
CA ASN A 76 3.96 -3.72 13.57
C ASN A 76 5.40 -3.37 13.14
N MET A 77 5.57 -2.78 11.96
CA MET A 77 6.90 -2.37 11.48
C MET A 77 7.58 -1.35 12.40
N ARG A 78 6.81 -0.44 13.00
CA ARG A 78 7.29 0.54 13.99
C ARG A 78 7.72 -0.14 15.29
N GLU A 79 6.93 -1.08 15.80
CA GLU A 79 7.22 -1.82 17.03
C GLU A 79 8.52 -2.65 16.91
N HIS A 80 8.77 -3.23 15.74
CA HIS A 80 10.00 -3.96 15.45
C HIS A 80 11.20 -3.07 15.09
N LYS A 81 11.06 -1.73 15.17
CA LYS A 81 12.10 -0.74 14.81
C LYS A 81 12.71 -0.96 13.42
N LEU A 82 11.87 -1.48 12.52
CA LEU A 82 12.23 -1.72 11.12
C LEU A 82 12.32 -0.41 10.32
N LEU A 83 11.71 0.64 10.86
CA LEU A 83 11.64 1.96 10.24
C LEU A 83 12.47 2.98 11.01
N THR A 84 13.18 3.83 10.26
CA THR A 84 13.76 5.05 10.82
C THR A 84 12.65 6.05 11.13
N GLU A 85 12.90 6.99 12.05
CA GLU A 85 11.96 8.07 12.38
C GLU A 85 11.54 8.88 11.13
N SER A 86 12.47 9.06 10.18
CA SER A 86 12.19 9.73 8.90
C SER A 86 11.23 8.92 8.03
N ASN A 87 11.41 7.60 7.96
CA ASN A 87 10.54 6.72 7.16
C ASN A 87 9.12 6.70 7.71
N LEU A 88 8.94 6.75 9.04
CA LEU A 88 7.62 6.81 9.68
C LEU A 88 6.82 8.02 9.22
N ILE A 89 7.43 9.21 9.23
CA ILE A 89 6.75 10.47 8.83
C ILE A 89 6.32 10.40 7.37
N VAL A 90 7.23 9.97 6.48
CA VAL A 90 6.95 9.86 5.04
C VAL A 90 5.80 8.86 4.79
N TYR A 91 5.80 7.73 5.49
CA TYR A 91 4.78 6.70 5.26
C TYR A 91 3.41 7.08 5.82
N ASP A 92 3.36 7.71 6.99
CA ASP A 92 2.12 8.27 7.52
C ASP A 92 1.54 9.35 6.59
N GLU A 93 2.39 10.22 6.03
CA GLU A 93 1.97 11.23 5.07
C GLU A 93 1.39 10.61 3.79
N ILE A 94 2.06 9.61 3.22
CA ILE A 94 1.59 8.88 2.02
C ILE A 94 0.24 8.20 2.29
N LEU A 95 0.06 7.59 3.45
CA LEU A 95 -1.22 6.95 3.81
C LEU A 95 -2.34 7.96 3.99
N ILE A 96 -2.06 9.11 4.62
CA ILE A 96 -3.03 10.19 4.79
C ILE A 96 -3.42 10.78 3.43
N ASP A 97 -2.45 11.04 2.55
CA ASP A 97 -2.71 11.55 1.19
C ASP A 97 -3.55 10.55 0.38
N HIS A 98 -3.17 9.28 0.37
CA HIS A 98 -3.94 8.23 -0.29
C HIS A 98 -5.39 8.18 0.20
N MET A 99 -5.61 8.34 1.50
CA MET A 99 -6.96 8.37 2.08
C MET A 99 -7.78 9.59 1.70
N LYS A 100 -7.16 10.77 1.65
CA LYS A 100 -7.81 11.98 1.16
C LYS A 100 -8.27 11.77 -0.29
N LYS A 101 -7.40 11.21 -1.14
CA LYS A 101 -7.71 10.91 -2.54
C LYS A 101 -8.86 9.91 -2.68
N LYS A 102 -8.79 8.78 -1.96
CA LYS A 102 -9.84 7.74 -2.00
C LYS A 102 -11.20 8.26 -1.50
N THR A 103 -11.19 9.12 -0.48
CA THR A 103 -12.40 9.78 0.02
C THR A 103 -12.98 10.73 -1.02
N ALA A 104 -12.13 11.55 -1.66
CA ALA A 104 -12.55 12.46 -2.72
C ALA A 104 -13.15 11.68 -3.91
N ASP A 105 -12.52 10.59 -4.35
CA ASP A 105 -13.01 9.74 -5.44
C ASP A 105 -14.38 9.12 -5.11
N LEU A 106 -14.58 8.69 -3.86
CA LEU A 106 -15.87 8.14 -3.39
C LEU A 106 -16.96 9.22 -3.37
N VAL A 107 -16.65 10.41 -2.85
CA VAL A 107 -17.57 11.57 -2.85
C VAL A 107 -17.97 11.93 -4.28
N LEU A 108 -17.00 12.06 -5.18
CA LEU A 108 -17.22 12.35 -6.59
C LEU A 108 -18.12 11.28 -7.25
N SER A 109 -17.83 10.00 -7.00
CA SER A 109 -18.64 8.88 -7.51
C SER A 109 -20.09 8.93 -7.00
N GLY A 110 -20.29 9.25 -5.72
CA GLY A 110 -21.62 9.43 -5.14
C GLY A 110 -22.37 10.62 -5.76
N LEU A 111 -21.72 11.76 -5.92
CA LEU A 111 -22.31 12.95 -6.55
C LEU A 111 -22.76 12.65 -7.98
N LYS A 112 -21.94 11.91 -8.74
CA LYS A 112 -22.26 11.46 -10.10
C LYS A 112 -23.44 10.48 -10.11
N PHE A 113 -23.43 9.49 -9.21
CA PHE A 113 -24.52 8.51 -9.08
C PHE A 113 -25.87 9.17 -8.82
N PHE A 114 -25.92 10.19 -7.94
CA PHE A 114 -27.15 10.94 -7.64
C PHE A 114 -27.46 12.08 -8.63
N GLY A 115 -26.64 12.28 -9.67
CA GLY A 115 -26.82 13.37 -10.64
C GLY A 115 -26.75 14.77 -10.01
N LEU A 116 -26.01 14.93 -8.91
CA LEU A 116 -25.92 16.17 -8.14
C LEU A 116 -24.84 17.11 -8.65
N GLU A 117 -23.99 16.67 -9.58
CA GLU A 117 -22.86 17.44 -10.11
C GLU A 117 -23.32 18.77 -10.75
N SER A 118 -24.37 18.74 -11.56
CA SER A 118 -24.92 19.94 -12.23
C SER A 118 -25.53 20.93 -11.22
N LYS A 119 -26.20 20.42 -10.19
CA LYS A 119 -26.78 21.24 -9.10
C LYS A 119 -25.69 21.90 -8.26
N LEU A 120 -24.57 21.22 -8.03
CA LEU A 120 -23.42 21.78 -7.31
C LEU A 120 -22.66 22.82 -8.15
N LYS A 121 -22.45 22.57 -9.45
CA LYS A 121 -21.88 23.57 -10.38
C LYS A 121 -22.76 24.82 -10.45
N ALA A 122 -24.08 24.67 -10.52
CA ALA A 122 -25.04 25.78 -10.52
C ALA A 122 -25.03 26.61 -9.23
N LYS A 123 -24.61 26.01 -8.09
CA LYS A 123 -24.42 26.71 -6.80
C LYS A 123 -23.00 27.26 -6.59
N GLY A 124 -22.14 27.22 -7.61
CA GLY A 124 -20.78 27.78 -7.55
C GLY A 124 -19.76 26.90 -6.81
N CYS A 125 -20.04 25.61 -6.63
CA CYS A 125 -19.12 24.70 -5.94
C CYS A 125 -17.87 24.41 -6.81
N LYS A 126 -16.67 24.70 -6.29
CA LYS A 126 -15.38 24.46 -6.96
C LYS A 126 -14.80 23.06 -6.73
N LEU A 127 -15.56 22.16 -6.07
CA LEU A 127 -15.09 20.83 -5.68
C LEU A 127 -14.98 19.86 -6.86
N LEU A 128 -15.63 20.16 -7.98
CA LEU A 128 -15.67 19.32 -9.18
C LEU A 128 -14.59 19.80 -10.16
N PRO A 129 -13.78 18.90 -10.74
CA PRO A 129 -12.89 19.28 -11.83
C PRO A 129 -13.72 19.87 -12.99
N SER A 130 -13.17 20.91 -13.61
CA SER A 130 -13.79 21.68 -14.70
C SER A 130 -14.15 20.80 -15.87
#